data_AF-A0A7C7WH43-F1
#
_entry.id   AF-A0A7C7WH43-F1
#
_cell.length_a   1.000
_cell.length_b   1.000
_cell.length_c   1.000
_cell.angle_alpha   90.00
_cell.angle_beta   90.00
_cell.angle_gamma   90.00
#
_symmetry.space_group_name_H-M   'P 1'
#
loop_
_entity.id
_entity.type
_entity.pdbx_description
1 polymer ?
#
loop_
_entity_poly.entity_id
_entity_poly.type
_entity_poly.pdbx_seq_one_letter_code
_entity_poly.pdbx_strand_id
1 'polypeptide(L)'
;SEFTRAALKETSALRELDLEDNRLDDEGALALAQGSLLASVRHLRLGYNDICDEGLCARKRFSAMRISAFDDDLFGAASYARFRVRPGEDASCLNLYQAKNPKLLAPEPGFLADGRFSFGRTLADTEAEVANPWLLLDRQFDDGAVPAIADATSLAYALHLSVGDDFVVNRESDNPITLRIVAALTDSIFQGELIIGQRPFVRLFPEHEGYRFFLIDAPADATAGVTAALEDRLSDYGFDVTLASDQLAAFHRVNNTYLATFQTLGALGLLLGTFGLGAVLLRNVLERRRELALLRAVGYDARDVSRLVLVENGLLLFGGLAAGTVCALVAIAPAWLARGGQFPVVSLGGLLLAVAAAGLISSLAATVVAVRSPLLAALRSE
;
A
#
# COMPACT_ATOMS: atom_id res chain seq x y z
N SER A 1 -57.63 -31.89 24.77
CA SER A 1 -58.47 -32.37 23.65
C SER A 1 -57.55 -32.96 22.60
N GLU A 2 -58.00 -33.87 21.73
CA GLU A 2 -57.16 -34.45 20.66
C GLU A 2 -56.43 -33.38 19.81
N PHE A 3 -56.99 -32.18 19.72
CA PHE A 3 -56.39 -30.99 19.13
C PHE A 3 -55.03 -30.59 19.74
N THR A 4 -54.85 -30.67 21.06
CA THR A 4 -53.58 -30.30 21.72
C THR A 4 -52.49 -31.37 21.49
N ARG A 5 -52.87 -32.64 21.37
CA ARG A 5 -51.93 -33.73 21.02
C ARG A 5 -51.58 -33.75 19.52
N ALA A 6 -52.50 -33.34 18.65
CA ALA A 6 -52.25 -33.17 17.22
C ALA A 6 -51.32 -31.98 16.95
N ALA A 7 -51.57 -30.82 17.60
CA ALA A 7 -50.71 -29.64 17.50
C ALA A 7 -49.30 -29.88 18.06
N LEU A 8 -49.16 -30.64 19.16
CA LEU A 8 -47.86 -31.07 19.71
C LEU A 8 -47.14 -32.10 18.81
N LYS A 9 -47.87 -32.93 18.07
CA LYS A 9 -47.28 -33.84 17.07
C LYS A 9 -46.77 -33.09 15.85
N GLU A 10 -47.48 -32.07 15.37
CA GLU A 10 -47.02 -31.22 14.27
C GLU A 10 -45.81 -30.35 14.66
N THR A 11 -45.77 -29.82 15.89
CA THR A 11 -44.63 -29.01 16.36
C THR A 11 -43.37 -29.83 16.65
N SER A 12 -43.49 -31.13 16.96
CA SER A 12 -42.32 -32.03 17.10
C SER A 12 -41.58 -32.34 15.78
N ALA A 13 -42.18 -31.97 14.63
CA ALA A 13 -41.56 -32.09 13.31
C ALA A 13 -40.94 -30.77 12.81
N LEU A 14 -41.11 -29.67 13.55
CA LEU A 14 -40.62 -28.36 13.15
C LEU A 14 -39.10 -28.30 13.33
N ARG A 15 -38.36 -28.42 12.22
CA ARG A 15 -36.88 -28.37 12.19
C ARG A 15 -36.34 -26.99 11.88
N GLU A 16 -37.14 -26.15 11.24
CA GLU A 16 -36.81 -24.78 10.88
C GLU A 16 -37.93 -23.89 11.41
N LEU A 17 -37.55 -22.85 12.15
CA LEU A 17 -38.44 -21.83 12.69
C LEU A 17 -37.90 -20.48 12.24
N ASP A 18 -38.66 -19.80 11.40
CA ASP A 18 -38.33 -18.49 10.88
C ASP A 18 -39.20 -17.45 11.57
N LEU A 19 -38.57 -16.60 12.39
CA LEU A 19 -39.20 -15.49 13.11
C LEU A 19 -38.54 -14.18 12.70
N GLU A 20 -37.98 -14.11 11.51
CA GLU A 20 -37.38 -12.91 10.97
C GLU A 20 -38.43 -11.79 10.83
N ASP A 21 -38.07 -10.55 11.16
CA ASP A 21 -38.92 -9.35 11.01
C ASP A 21 -40.27 -9.39 11.79
N ASN A 22 -40.25 -9.96 12.99
CA ASN A 22 -41.45 -10.12 13.83
C ASN A 22 -41.50 -9.15 15.03
N ARG A 23 -40.64 -8.13 15.08
CA ARG A 23 -40.54 -7.15 16.19
C ARG A 23 -40.43 -7.80 17.57
N LEU A 24 -39.69 -8.90 17.63
CA LEU A 24 -39.42 -9.63 18.85
C LEU A 24 -38.44 -8.83 19.72
N ASP A 25 -38.86 -8.47 20.93
CA ASP A 25 -38.04 -7.76 21.91
C ASP A 25 -37.27 -8.73 22.83
N ASP A 26 -36.47 -8.19 23.77
CA ASP A 26 -35.67 -8.99 24.71
C ASP A 26 -36.54 -9.93 25.56
N GLU A 27 -37.75 -9.53 25.96
CA GLU A 27 -38.69 -10.38 26.70
C GLU A 27 -39.21 -11.53 25.83
N GLY A 28 -39.56 -11.25 24.57
CA GLY A 28 -39.98 -12.25 23.59
C GLY A 28 -38.88 -13.27 23.29
N ALA A 29 -37.63 -12.81 23.15
CA ALA A 29 -36.46 -13.68 22.98
C ALA A 29 -36.23 -14.58 24.20
N LEU A 30 -36.45 -14.06 25.42
CA LEU A 30 -36.34 -14.83 26.67
C LEU A 30 -37.45 -15.87 26.80
N ALA A 31 -38.68 -15.52 26.43
CA ALA A 31 -39.83 -16.42 26.44
C ALA A 31 -39.66 -17.57 25.43
N LEU A 32 -39.14 -17.28 24.23
CA LEU A 32 -38.76 -18.28 23.25
C LEU A 32 -37.68 -19.21 23.80
N ALA A 33 -36.63 -18.67 24.42
CA ALA A 33 -35.53 -19.45 25.02
C ALA A 33 -35.99 -20.39 26.16
N GLN A 34 -37.09 -20.07 26.84
CA GLN A 34 -37.67 -20.91 27.91
C GLN A 34 -38.74 -21.89 27.40
N GLY A 35 -39.21 -21.71 26.15
CA GLY A 35 -40.26 -22.51 25.54
C GLY A 35 -39.80 -23.91 25.12
N SER A 36 -40.66 -24.92 25.34
CA SER A 36 -40.39 -26.31 24.93
C SER A 36 -40.39 -26.53 23.40
N LEU A 37 -40.78 -25.52 22.62
CA LEU A 37 -40.83 -25.52 21.15
C LEU A 37 -39.44 -25.64 20.50
N LEU A 38 -38.40 -25.15 21.16
CA LEU A 38 -37.05 -25.15 20.60
C LEU A 38 -36.36 -26.52 20.64
N ALA A 39 -36.88 -27.49 21.42
CA ALA A 39 -36.24 -28.78 21.61
C ALA A 39 -36.08 -29.61 20.31
N SER A 40 -36.90 -29.36 19.28
CA SER A 40 -36.85 -30.03 17.98
C SER A 40 -36.34 -29.18 16.82
N VAL A 41 -36.17 -27.87 17.03
CA VAL A 41 -35.74 -26.90 16.00
C VAL A 41 -34.23 -26.99 15.82
N ARG A 42 -33.78 -27.15 14.56
CA ARG A 42 -32.36 -27.18 14.17
C ARG A 42 -31.89 -25.86 13.55
N HIS A 43 -32.81 -25.13 12.91
CA HIS A 43 -32.54 -23.87 12.25
C HIS A 43 -33.52 -22.83 12.79
N LEU A 44 -33.01 -21.80 13.43
CA LEU A 44 -33.81 -20.72 13.99
C LEU A 44 -33.32 -19.40 13.40
N ARG A 45 -34.15 -18.71 12.62
CA ARG A 45 -33.86 -17.36 12.13
C ARG A 45 -34.59 -16.35 13.02
N LEU A 46 -33.81 -15.45 13.61
CA LEU A 46 -34.30 -14.35 14.48
C LEU A 46 -33.89 -12.99 13.92
N GLY A 47 -33.52 -12.91 12.64
CA GLY A 47 -33.08 -11.67 12.00
C GLY A 47 -34.13 -10.55 12.11
N TYR A 48 -33.69 -9.29 12.00
CA TYR A 48 -34.58 -8.12 11.94
C TYR A 48 -35.61 -8.04 13.08
N ASN A 49 -35.20 -8.34 14.32
CA ASN A 49 -36.01 -8.18 15.53
C ASN A 49 -35.34 -7.18 16.49
N ASP A 50 -36.09 -6.61 17.43
CA ASP A 50 -35.64 -5.56 18.36
C ASP A 50 -34.94 -6.15 19.61
N ILE A 51 -33.96 -7.04 19.38
CA ILE A 51 -33.23 -7.75 20.44
C ILE A 51 -31.92 -7.00 20.76
N CYS A 52 -31.74 -6.57 22.01
CA CYS A 52 -30.60 -5.78 22.49
C CYS A 52 -29.57 -6.66 23.27
N ASP A 53 -28.68 -6.03 24.06
CA ASP A 53 -27.56 -6.68 24.78
C ASP A 53 -28.02 -7.76 25.79
N GLU A 54 -29.21 -7.63 26.40
CA GLU A 54 -29.75 -8.63 27.34
C GLU A 54 -30.27 -9.89 26.61
N GLY A 55 -30.91 -9.74 25.44
CA GLY A 55 -31.28 -10.86 24.58
C GLY A 55 -30.06 -11.59 23.96
N LEU A 56 -28.93 -10.90 23.81
CA LEU A 56 -27.62 -11.50 23.50
C LEU A 56 -27.05 -12.36 24.65
N CYS A 57 -27.37 -12.06 25.91
CA CYS A 57 -27.06 -12.98 27.02
C CYS A 57 -27.94 -14.25 26.97
N ALA A 58 -29.19 -14.15 26.51
CA ALA A 58 -30.02 -15.32 26.23
C ALA A 58 -29.43 -16.19 25.10
N ARG A 59 -28.72 -15.60 24.11
CA ARG A 59 -27.95 -16.34 23.07
C ARG A 59 -26.91 -17.32 23.64
N LYS A 60 -26.39 -17.11 24.85
CA LYS A 60 -25.51 -18.11 25.50
C LYS A 60 -26.24 -19.42 25.83
N ARG A 61 -27.55 -19.40 26.08
CA ARG A 61 -28.36 -20.63 26.25
C ARG A 61 -28.64 -21.35 24.92
N PHE A 62 -28.64 -20.62 23.81
CA PHE A 62 -28.76 -21.17 22.44
C PHE A 62 -27.48 -21.84 21.91
N SER A 63 -26.35 -21.73 22.63
CA SER A 63 -25.13 -22.50 22.36
C SER A 63 -25.39 -24.02 22.37
N ALA A 64 -26.42 -24.50 23.08
CA ALA A 64 -26.83 -25.91 23.07
C ALA A 64 -27.55 -26.33 21.77
N MET A 65 -27.93 -25.39 20.89
CA MET A 65 -28.73 -25.62 19.67
C MET A 65 -28.02 -25.20 18.37
N ARG A 66 -26.67 -25.21 18.33
CA ARG A 66 -25.85 -24.99 17.11
C ARG A 66 -26.35 -23.82 16.23
N ILE A 67 -26.62 -22.67 16.83
CA ILE A 67 -26.82 -21.42 16.08
C ILE A 67 -25.44 -20.84 15.76
N SER A 68 -24.84 -21.31 14.67
CA SER A 68 -23.55 -20.85 14.13
C SER A 68 -23.78 -19.87 12.98
N ALA A 69 -23.74 -18.56 13.23
CA ALA A 69 -23.73 -17.58 12.15
C ALA A 69 -22.31 -17.28 11.60
N PHE A 70 -21.26 -17.60 12.36
CA PHE A 70 -19.86 -17.39 11.95
C PHE A 70 -18.89 -18.49 12.46
N ASP A 71 -19.40 -19.61 12.96
CA ASP A 71 -18.63 -20.76 13.47
C ASP A 71 -18.33 -21.79 12.36
N ASP A 72 -18.01 -21.31 11.16
CA ASP A 72 -17.48 -22.18 10.09
C ASP A 72 -15.94 -22.21 10.22
N ASP A 73 -15.31 -23.38 10.01
CA ASP A 73 -13.84 -23.53 10.01
C ASP A 73 -13.13 -22.47 9.13
N LEU A 74 -13.84 -21.96 8.12
CA LEU A 74 -13.43 -20.89 7.22
C LEU A 74 -13.04 -19.58 7.94
N PHE A 75 -13.76 -19.20 8.99
CA PHE A 75 -13.51 -17.95 9.73
C PHE A 75 -12.68 -18.17 11.00
N GLY A 76 -12.50 -19.43 11.43
CA GLY A 76 -11.80 -19.76 12.68
C GLY A 76 -10.32 -19.39 12.69
N ALA A 77 -9.69 -19.26 11.52
CA ALA A 77 -8.31 -18.83 11.37
C ALA A 77 -8.16 -17.32 11.08
N ALA A 78 -9.26 -16.59 10.91
CA ALA A 78 -9.22 -15.18 10.57
C ALA A 78 -9.16 -14.30 11.83
N SER A 79 -8.37 -13.23 11.77
CA SER A 79 -8.34 -12.19 12.81
C SER A 79 -8.97 -10.89 12.29
N TYR A 80 -9.56 -10.12 13.19
CA TYR A 80 -10.36 -8.94 12.83
C TYR A 80 -9.89 -7.76 13.65
N ALA A 81 -9.68 -6.63 12.98
CA ALA A 81 -9.50 -5.34 13.63
C ALA A 81 -10.62 -4.40 13.19
N ARG A 82 -11.26 -3.75 14.16
CA ARG A 82 -12.46 -2.94 13.96
C ARG A 82 -12.18 -1.48 14.22
N PHE A 83 -12.79 -0.63 13.40
CA PHE A 83 -12.60 0.81 13.43
C PHE A 83 -13.94 1.51 13.48
N ARG A 84 -14.06 2.47 14.40
CA ARG A 84 -15.13 3.45 14.36
C ARG A 84 -14.83 4.45 13.27
N VAL A 85 -15.87 4.96 12.61
CA VAL A 85 -15.73 5.84 11.46
C VAL A 85 -16.57 7.08 11.66
N ARG A 86 -15.92 8.24 11.58
CA ARG A 86 -16.61 9.51 11.32
C ARG A 86 -16.51 9.77 9.81
N PRO A 87 -17.63 9.75 9.08
CA PRO A 87 -17.63 10.10 7.66
C PRO A 87 -17.04 11.49 7.44
N GLY A 88 -16.36 11.66 6.32
CA GLY A 88 -15.71 12.91 5.96
C GLY A 88 -15.23 12.88 4.51
N GLU A 89 -14.61 13.98 4.11
CA GLU A 89 -13.97 14.13 2.82
C GLU A 89 -12.75 13.20 2.71
N ASP A 90 -12.46 12.74 1.50
CA ASP A 90 -11.25 11.99 1.21
C ASP A 90 -10.04 12.95 1.24
N ALA A 91 -9.06 12.69 2.10
CA ALA A 91 -7.80 13.45 2.16
C ALA A 91 -6.66 12.75 1.38
N SER A 92 -6.98 11.88 0.43
CA SER A 92 -6.01 11.24 -0.44
C SER A 92 -5.55 12.21 -1.53
N CYS A 93 -4.44 11.87 -2.19
CA CYS A 93 -3.96 12.61 -3.36
C CYS A 93 -4.88 12.51 -4.58
N LEU A 94 -5.94 11.69 -4.52
CA LEU A 94 -6.95 11.58 -5.57
C LEU A 94 -7.99 12.70 -5.47
N ASN A 95 -8.11 13.35 -4.30
CA ASN A 95 -8.99 14.50 -4.15
C ASN A 95 -8.31 15.77 -4.69
N LEU A 96 -8.94 16.40 -5.68
CA LEU A 96 -8.48 17.65 -6.30
C LEU A 96 -8.59 18.86 -5.37
N TYR A 97 -9.40 18.77 -4.31
CA TYR A 97 -9.60 19.83 -3.34
C TYR A 97 -8.95 19.47 -2.01
N GLN A 98 -8.43 20.48 -1.30
CA GLN A 98 -7.92 20.28 0.06
C GLN A 98 -9.07 19.91 1.00
N ALA A 99 -8.99 18.72 1.61
CA ALA A 99 -9.97 18.25 2.56
C ALA A 99 -9.99 19.15 3.81
N LYS A 100 -11.12 19.78 4.09
CA LYS A 100 -11.35 20.57 5.31
C LYS A 100 -11.88 19.70 6.44
N ASN A 101 -12.62 18.65 6.12
CA ASN A 101 -13.20 17.72 7.08
C ASN A 101 -12.90 16.27 6.69
N PRO A 102 -11.65 15.80 6.89
CA PRO A 102 -11.24 14.46 6.50
C PRO A 102 -11.99 13.38 7.28
N LYS A 103 -12.13 12.20 6.65
CA LYS A 103 -12.63 11.01 7.33
C LYS A 103 -11.74 10.66 8.54
N LEU A 104 -12.35 10.38 9.68
CA LEU A 104 -11.63 9.93 10.88
C LEU A 104 -11.90 8.46 11.15
N LEU A 105 -10.84 7.72 11.44
CA LEU A 105 -10.90 6.35 11.94
C LEU A 105 -10.47 6.29 13.39
N ALA A 106 -11.06 5.37 14.15
CA ALA A 106 -10.58 5.04 15.47
C ALA A 106 -10.51 3.52 15.70
N PRO A 107 -9.29 2.94 15.73
CA PRO A 107 -9.10 1.50 15.95
C PRO A 107 -9.49 1.10 17.36
N GLU A 108 -9.88 -0.16 17.51
CA GLU A 108 -10.01 -0.77 18.82
C GLU A 108 -8.67 -0.95 19.55
N PRO A 109 -8.63 -1.05 20.89
CA PRO A 109 -7.38 -1.10 21.64
C PRO A 109 -6.51 -2.33 21.30
N GLY A 110 -7.13 -3.44 20.87
CA GLY A 110 -6.40 -4.63 20.43
C GLY A 110 -5.50 -4.36 19.23
N PHE A 111 -5.96 -3.58 18.26
CA PHE A 111 -5.19 -3.22 17.08
C PHE A 111 -3.94 -2.40 17.41
N LEU A 112 -4.03 -1.50 18.40
CA LEU A 112 -2.88 -0.71 18.85
C LEU A 112 -1.80 -1.61 19.48
N ALA A 113 -2.20 -2.68 20.17
CA ALA A 113 -1.28 -3.61 20.83
C ALA A 113 -0.53 -4.50 19.82
N ASP A 114 -1.12 -4.80 18.66
CA ASP A 114 -0.51 -5.68 17.66
C ASP A 114 0.72 -5.07 16.96
N GLY A 115 0.92 -3.74 17.03
CA GLY A 115 2.12 -3.09 16.49
C GLY A 115 2.31 -3.24 14.98
N ARG A 116 1.21 -3.39 14.22
CA ARG A 116 1.23 -3.60 12.76
C ARG A 116 1.64 -2.32 12.01
N PHE A 117 1.94 -2.43 10.72
CA PHE A 117 2.32 -1.32 9.82
C PHE A 117 3.71 -0.71 10.10
N SER A 118 4.25 -0.02 9.10
CA SER A 118 5.52 0.70 9.18
C SER A 118 5.28 2.20 9.33
N PHE A 119 6.17 2.85 10.08
CA PHE A 119 6.12 4.28 10.35
C PHE A 119 7.35 4.97 9.78
N GLY A 120 7.14 6.17 9.25
CA GLY A 120 8.20 7.07 8.83
C GLY A 120 8.66 7.94 9.99
N ARG A 121 8.31 9.23 9.97
CA ARG A 121 8.60 10.16 11.07
C ARG A 121 7.60 9.97 12.21
N THR A 122 8.07 10.02 13.45
CA THR A 122 7.26 9.90 14.68
C THR A 122 7.71 10.91 15.74
N LEU A 123 6.84 11.22 16.70
CA LEU A 123 7.14 11.95 17.94
C LEU A 123 7.35 11.00 19.13
N ALA A 124 7.84 9.78 18.86
CA ALA A 124 8.10 8.80 19.91
C ALA A 124 9.26 9.26 20.80
N ASP A 125 9.01 9.34 22.10
CA ASP A 125 10.00 9.79 23.10
C ASP A 125 10.49 8.63 23.97
N THR A 126 9.65 7.61 24.17
CA THR A 126 9.97 6.43 25.01
C THR A 126 10.36 5.21 24.17
N GLU A 127 11.13 4.29 24.75
CA GLU A 127 11.50 3.02 24.06
C GLU A 127 10.28 2.22 23.62
N ALA A 128 9.19 2.25 24.41
CA ALA A 128 7.94 1.59 24.09
C ALA A 128 7.25 2.22 22.86
N GLU A 129 7.22 3.55 22.76
CA GLU A 129 6.65 4.26 21.61
C GLU A 129 7.51 4.11 20.35
N VAL A 130 8.83 4.01 20.50
CA VAL A 130 9.73 3.74 19.36
C VAL A 130 9.48 2.33 18.83
N ALA A 131 9.27 1.35 19.72
CA ALA A 131 8.94 -0.02 19.34
C ALA A 131 7.52 -0.14 18.76
N ASN A 132 6.56 0.63 19.29
CA ASN A 132 5.19 0.65 18.82
C ASN A 132 4.61 2.07 18.78
N PRO A 133 4.72 2.77 17.64
CA PRO A 133 4.24 4.14 17.51
C PRO A 133 2.72 4.33 17.63
N TRP A 134 1.92 3.26 17.56
CA TRP A 134 0.47 3.34 17.80
C TRP A 134 0.12 3.83 19.20
N LEU A 135 0.99 3.58 20.17
CA LEU A 135 0.82 4.03 21.56
C LEU A 135 0.76 5.56 21.68
N LEU A 136 1.27 6.29 20.70
CA LEU A 136 1.18 7.76 20.66
C LEU A 136 -0.27 8.26 20.60
N LEU A 137 -1.23 7.44 20.13
CA LEU A 137 -2.66 7.78 20.13
C LEU A 137 -3.29 7.87 21.53
N ASP A 138 -2.62 7.32 22.55
CA ASP A 138 -3.06 7.42 23.95
C ASP A 138 -2.42 8.61 24.69
N ARG A 139 -1.51 9.35 24.04
CA ARG A 139 -0.87 10.53 24.63
C ARG A 139 -1.90 11.62 24.93
N GLN A 140 -1.72 12.28 26.06
CA GLN A 140 -2.50 13.46 26.45
C GLN A 140 -1.60 14.68 26.36
N PHE A 141 -2.09 15.74 25.73
CA PHE A 141 -1.41 17.03 25.64
C PHE A 141 -2.10 18.06 26.54
N ASP A 142 -1.30 18.93 27.18
CA ASP A 142 -1.79 19.94 28.12
C ASP A 142 -2.69 21.00 27.46
N ASP A 143 -2.51 21.23 26.16
CA ASP A 143 -3.31 22.13 25.33
C ASP A 143 -4.64 21.51 24.87
N GLY A 144 -4.91 20.26 25.24
CA GLY A 144 -6.12 19.53 24.87
C GLY A 144 -6.12 18.99 23.43
N ALA A 145 -5.00 19.09 22.70
CA ALA A 145 -4.89 18.50 21.37
C ALA A 145 -5.06 16.97 21.44
N VAL A 146 -5.74 16.40 20.45
CA VAL A 146 -5.91 14.95 20.32
C VAL A 146 -4.83 14.39 19.39
N PRO A 147 -4.06 13.37 19.80
CA PRO A 147 -3.08 12.75 18.91
C PRO A 147 -3.76 12.10 17.70
N ALA A 148 -3.18 12.32 16.52
CA ALA A 148 -3.62 11.76 15.27
C ALA A 148 -2.44 11.19 14.46
N ILE A 149 -2.71 10.11 13.74
CA ILE A 149 -1.78 9.43 12.83
C ILE A 149 -2.40 9.44 11.43
N ALA A 150 -1.57 9.60 10.40
CA ALA A 150 -2.02 9.60 9.01
C ALA A 150 -0.95 9.03 8.08
N ASP A 151 -1.32 8.68 6.86
CA ASP A 151 -0.34 8.30 5.83
C ASP A 151 0.57 9.49 5.46
N ALA A 152 1.87 9.22 5.30
CA ALA A 152 2.87 10.23 5.00
C ALA A 152 2.60 10.97 3.68
N THR A 153 2.04 10.29 2.68
CA THR A 153 1.70 10.87 1.37
C THR A 153 0.53 11.83 1.51
N SER A 154 -0.51 11.43 2.24
CA SER A 154 -1.66 12.29 2.55
C SER A 154 -1.25 13.54 3.33
N LEU A 155 -0.38 13.39 4.34
CA LEU A 155 0.14 14.53 5.10
C LEU A 155 0.90 15.51 4.20
N ALA A 156 1.86 15.02 3.42
CA ALA A 156 2.72 15.89 2.60
C ALA A 156 1.98 16.59 1.47
N TYR A 157 1.12 15.86 0.74
CA TYR A 157 0.59 16.33 -0.54
C TYR A 157 -0.86 16.78 -0.50
N ALA A 158 -1.71 16.19 0.36
CA ALA A 158 -3.12 16.55 0.44
C ALA A 158 -3.40 17.55 1.57
N LEU A 159 -2.80 17.33 2.75
CA LEU A 159 -3.02 18.18 3.93
C LEU A 159 -1.97 19.28 4.08
N HIS A 160 -0.80 19.12 3.44
CA HIS A 160 0.38 19.99 3.59
C HIS A 160 0.84 20.16 5.05
N LEU A 161 0.86 19.05 5.77
CA LEU A 161 1.28 18.96 7.16
C LEU A 161 2.49 18.04 7.32
N SER A 162 3.22 18.26 8.40
CA SER A 162 4.30 17.41 8.89
C SER A 162 3.96 16.85 10.27
N VAL A 163 4.69 15.81 10.68
CA VAL A 163 4.65 15.31 12.06
C VAL A 163 5.09 16.42 13.01
N GLY A 164 4.25 16.72 14.02
CA GLY A 164 4.37 17.87 14.91
C GLY A 164 3.35 18.98 14.65
N ASP A 165 2.78 19.04 13.44
CA ASP A 165 1.80 20.08 13.10
C ASP A 165 0.40 19.73 13.61
N ASP A 166 -0.46 20.76 13.71
CA ASP A 166 -1.83 20.65 14.17
C ASP A 166 -2.83 20.80 13.01
N PHE A 167 -3.75 19.85 12.88
CA PHE A 167 -4.92 19.92 12.01
C PHE A 167 -6.16 20.28 12.84
N VAL A 168 -6.96 21.25 12.39
CA VAL A 168 -8.17 21.65 13.12
C VAL A 168 -9.40 21.19 12.35
N VAL A 169 -10.14 20.26 12.95
CA VAL A 169 -11.43 19.79 12.45
C VAL A 169 -12.53 20.76 12.88
N ASN A 170 -13.57 20.92 12.05
CA ASN A 170 -14.70 21.81 12.32
C ASN A 170 -14.29 23.28 12.57
N ARG A 171 -13.28 23.80 11.85
CA ARG A 171 -12.79 25.20 12.00
C ARG A 171 -13.88 26.26 11.97
N GLU A 172 -14.93 26.02 11.19
CA GLU A 172 -16.03 26.97 10.96
C GLU A 172 -17.22 26.75 11.92
N SER A 173 -17.08 25.85 12.91
CA SER A 173 -18.09 25.52 13.92
C SER A 173 -17.76 26.14 15.30
N ASP A 174 -18.73 26.12 16.21
CA ASP A 174 -18.60 26.62 17.59
C ASP A 174 -17.67 25.76 18.48
N ASN A 175 -17.26 24.58 18.02
CA ASN A 175 -16.37 23.67 18.77
C ASN A 175 -15.25 23.09 17.87
N PRO A 176 -14.20 23.87 17.56
CA PRO A 176 -13.07 23.39 16.78
C PRO A 176 -12.25 22.35 17.56
N ILE A 177 -11.89 21.26 16.91
CA ILE A 177 -11.12 20.16 17.52
C ILE A 177 -9.72 20.15 16.92
N THR A 178 -8.71 20.33 17.77
CA THR A 178 -7.31 20.27 17.37
C THR A 178 -6.79 18.83 17.40
N LEU A 179 -6.31 18.35 16.26
CA LEU A 179 -5.66 17.07 16.07
C LEU A 179 -4.16 17.30 15.84
N ARG A 180 -3.30 16.80 16.72
CA ARG A 180 -1.84 16.90 16.58
C ARG A 180 -1.30 15.68 15.86
N ILE A 181 -0.55 15.89 14.78
CA ILE A 181 0.03 14.78 14.01
C ILE A 181 1.24 14.22 14.75
N VAL A 182 1.09 13.04 15.35
CA VAL A 182 2.12 12.41 16.20
C VAL A 182 3.00 11.40 15.47
N ALA A 183 2.50 10.82 14.38
CA ALA A 183 3.26 9.90 13.54
C ALA A 183 2.71 9.84 12.11
N ALA A 184 3.57 9.44 11.18
CA ALA A 184 3.21 9.22 9.78
C ALA A 184 3.42 7.75 9.39
N LEU A 185 2.39 7.11 8.85
CA LEU A 185 2.47 5.76 8.28
C LEU A 185 3.16 5.79 6.91
N THR A 186 3.85 4.71 6.55
CA THR A 186 4.48 4.54 5.23
C THR A 186 3.88 3.34 4.51
N ASP A 187 3.57 3.50 3.21
CA ASP A 187 2.96 2.47 2.36
C ASP A 187 1.69 1.86 2.99
N SER A 188 0.79 2.74 3.42
CA SER A 188 -0.42 2.36 4.14
C SER A 188 -1.66 2.28 3.25
N ILE A 189 -2.61 1.43 3.66
CA ILE A 189 -3.98 1.40 3.11
C ILE A 189 -4.85 2.56 3.64
N PHE A 190 -4.39 3.28 4.66
CA PHE A 190 -5.10 4.41 5.29
C PHE A 190 -4.83 5.74 4.59
N GLN A 191 -4.48 5.71 3.30
CA GLN A 191 -4.36 6.95 2.52
C GLN A 191 -5.70 7.67 2.45
N GLY A 192 -5.67 8.95 2.82
CA GLY A 192 -6.83 9.82 2.88
C GLY A 192 -7.62 9.83 4.18
N GLU A 193 -7.13 9.13 5.20
CA GLU A 193 -7.79 9.01 6.50
C GLU A 193 -6.90 9.53 7.63
N LEU A 194 -7.52 10.14 8.64
CA LEU A 194 -6.84 10.48 9.90
C LEU A 194 -7.27 9.48 10.98
N ILE A 195 -6.32 8.92 11.70
CA ILE A 195 -6.54 7.92 12.73
C ILE A 195 -6.35 8.56 14.10
N ILE A 196 -7.35 8.45 14.98
CA ILE A 196 -7.28 8.92 16.37
C ILE A 196 -7.61 7.78 17.34
N GLY A 197 -7.26 7.92 18.63
CA GLY A 197 -7.61 6.92 19.63
C GLY A 197 -9.12 6.73 19.81
N GLN A 198 -9.57 5.52 20.14
CA GLN A 198 -11.01 5.25 20.34
C GLN A 198 -11.62 6.05 21.51
N ARG A 199 -10.87 6.23 22.60
CA ARG A 199 -11.35 7.00 23.77
C ARG A 199 -11.68 8.46 23.42
N PRO A 200 -10.77 9.25 22.79
CA PRO A 200 -11.12 10.59 22.36
C PRO A 200 -12.20 10.59 21.26
N PHE A 201 -12.22 9.60 20.36
CA PHE A 201 -13.27 9.50 19.33
C PHE A 201 -14.67 9.42 19.93
N VAL A 202 -14.93 8.49 20.86
CA VAL A 202 -16.25 8.32 21.48
C VAL A 202 -16.66 9.55 22.30
N ARG A 203 -15.69 10.23 22.94
CA ARG A 203 -15.96 11.46 23.70
C ARG A 203 -16.32 12.64 22.80
N LEU A 204 -15.67 12.77 21.64
CA LEU A 204 -15.84 13.90 20.73
C LEU A 204 -16.97 13.72 19.72
N PHE A 205 -17.29 12.48 19.36
CA PHE A 205 -18.28 12.11 18.34
C PHE A 205 -19.23 11.01 18.85
N PRO A 206 -20.00 11.26 19.93
CA PRO A 206 -20.89 10.25 20.51
C PRO A 206 -21.98 9.76 19.53
N GLU A 207 -22.37 10.59 18.56
CA GLU A 207 -23.35 10.26 17.52
C GLU A 207 -22.88 9.17 16.53
N HIS A 208 -21.59 8.86 16.51
CA HIS A 208 -21.00 7.85 15.64
C HIS A 208 -20.77 6.54 16.40
N GLU A 209 -21.85 5.78 16.52
CA GLU A 209 -21.88 4.48 17.17
C GLU A 209 -21.50 3.32 16.23
N GLY A 210 -21.08 2.20 16.83
CA GLY A 210 -20.71 0.99 16.11
C GLY A 210 -19.37 1.05 15.37
N TYR A 211 -19.06 -0.05 14.68
CA TYR A 211 -17.88 -0.20 13.83
C TYR A 211 -18.33 -0.26 12.38
N ARG A 212 -17.62 0.46 11.50
CA ARG A 212 -18.00 0.58 10.08
C ARG A 212 -16.85 0.31 9.13
N PHE A 213 -15.64 0.11 9.65
CA PHE A 213 -14.47 -0.25 8.88
C PHE A 213 -13.76 -1.41 9.58
N PHE A 214 -13.36 -2.41 8.79
CA PHE A 214 -12.86 -3.69 9.28
C PHE A 214 -11.63 -4.08 8.48
N LEU A 215 -10.57 -4.48 9.19
CA LEU A 215 -9.46 -5.20 8.61
C LEU A 215 -9.58 -6.66 8.99
N ILE A 216 -9.47 -7.52 7.99
CA ILE A 216 -9.66 -8.96 8.14
C ILE A 216 -8.38 -9.62 7.66
N ASP A 217 -7.67 -10.27 8.58
CA ASP A 217 -6.49 -11.05 8.28
C ASP A 217 -6.91 -12.51 8.12
N ALA A 218 -6.74 -13.06 6.93
CA ALA A 218 -7.05 -14.44 6.62
C ALA A 218 -5.86 -15.09 5.92
N PRO A 219 -5.58 -16.39 6.16
CA PRO A 219 -4.60 -17.14 5.38
C PRO A 219 -4.84 -17.01 3.88
N ALA A 220 -3.76 -16.94 3.08
CA ALA A 220 -3.82 -16.66 1.65
C ALA A 220 -4.68 -17.68 0.85
N ASP A 221 -4.75 -18.92 1.33
CA ASP A 221 -5.59 -19.99 0.78
C ASP A 221 -7.08 -19.85 1.15
N ALA A 222 -7.37 -19.20 2.29
CA ALA A 222 -8.74 -18.96 2.76
C ALA A 222 -9.31 -17.61 2.31
N THR A 223 -8.47 -16.64 1.91
CA THR A 223 -8.88 -15.26 1.60
C THR A 223 -10.04 -15.19 0.61
N ALA A 224 -9.98 -15.93 -0.50
CA ALA A 224 -11.03 -15.91 -1.51
C ALA A 224 -12.38 -16.46 -0.99
N GLY A 225 -12.34 -17.49 -0.14
CA GLY A 225 -13.53 -18.06 0.48
C GLY A 225 -14.14 -17.11 1.53
N VAL A 226 -13.29 -16.49 2.35
CA VAL A 226 -13.69 -15.49 3.35
C VAL A 226 -14.33 -14.28 2.68
N THR A 227 -13.72 -13.74 1.63
CA THR A 227 -14.28 -12.62 0.85
C THR A 227 -15.66 -12.95 0.29
N ALA A 228 -15.79 -14.07 -0.43
CA ALA A 228 -17.07 -14.48 -1.02
C ALA A 228 -18.16 -14.69 0.05
N ALA A 229 -17.80 -15.29 1.20
CA ALA A 229 -18.75 -15.50 2.28
C ALA A 229 -19.19 -14.19 2.96
N LEU A 230 -18.30 -13.20 3.07
CA LEU A 230 -18.64 -11.88 3.60
C LEU A 230 -19.53 -11.10 2.64
N GLU A 231 -19.21 -11.09 1.35
CA GLU A 231 -20.04 -10.43 0.34
C GLU A 231 -21.44 -11.07 0.24
N ASP A 232 -21.51 -12.40 0.20
CA ASP A 232 -22.78 -13.13 0.12
C ASP A 232 -23.66 -12.86 1.36
N ARG A 233 -23.10 -13.01 2.57
CA ARG A 233 -23.86 -12.93 3.82
C ARG A 233 -24.13 -11.50 4.30
N LEU A 234 -23.31 -10.52 3.89
CA LEU A 234 -23.41 -9.13 4.38
C LEU A 234 -23.70 -8.11 3.27
N SER A 235 -23.96 -8.56 2.04
CA SER A 235 -24.38 -7.68 0.93
C SER A 235 -25.59 -6.82 1.26
N ASP A 236 -26.60 -7.38 1.95
CA ASP A 236 -27.81 -6.66 2.36
C ASP A 236 -27.52 -5.49 3.33
N TYR A 237 -26.40 -5.55 4.05
CA TYR A 237 -25.92 -4.49 4.93
C TYR A 237 -25.00 -3.49 4.23
N GLY A 238 -24.78 -3.65 2.92
CA GLY A 238 -23.88 -2.82 2.12
C GLY A 238 -22.41 -3.08 2.44
N PHE A 239 -22.07 -4.28 2.90
CA PHE A 239 -20.68 -4.65 3.19
C PHE A 239 -19.92 -4.86 1.88
N ASP A 240 -18.87 -4.07 1.68
CA ASP A 240 -18.00 -4.12 0.51
C ASP A 240 -16.61 -4.59 0.95
N VAL A 241 -16.12 -5.65 0.30
CA VAL A 241 -14.86 -6.30 0.68
C VAL A 241 -13.86 -6.10 -0.44
N THR A 242 -12.75 -5.42 -0.12
CA THR A 242 -11.65 -5.23 -1.06
C THR A 242 -10.38 -5.81 -0.47
N LEU A 243 -9.56 -6.46 -1.30
CA LEU A 243 -8.25 -6.92 -0.89
C LEU A 243 -7.35 -5.72 -0.57
N ALA A 244 -6.70 -5.74 0.59
CA ALA A 244 -5.76 -4.71 0.99
C ALA A 244 -4.63 -4.51 -0.04
N SER A 245 -4.20 -5.58 -0.72
CA SER A 245 -3.24 -5.52 -1.83
C SER A 245 -3.75 -4.72 -3.02
N ASP A 246 -5.02 -4.87 -3.37
CA ASP A 246 -5.63 -4.18 -4.52
C ASP A 246 -5.85 -2.71 -4.20
N GLN A 247 -6.27 -2.42 -2.97
CA GLN A 247 -6.39 -1.05 -2.47
C GLN A 247 -5.03 -0.34 -2.48
N LEU A 248 -3.98 -0.99 -1.96
CA LEU A 248 -2.62 -0.45 -1.96
C LEU A 248 -2.09 -0.26 -3.39
N ALA A 249 -2.31 -1.24 -4.27
CA ALA A 249 -1.95 -1.14 -5.69
C ALA A 249 -2.69 0.00 -6.39
N ALA A 250 -3.95 0.26 -6.05
CA ALA A 250 -4.72 1.37 -6.58
C ALA A 250 -4.10 2.72 -6.21
N PHE A 251 -3.65 2.89 -4.96
CA PHE A 251 -2.93 4.09 -4.52
C PHE A 251 -1.57 4.24 -5.23
N HIS A 252 -0.84 3.16 -5.49
CA HIS A 252 0.44 3.23 -6.22
C HIS A 252 0.29 3.43 -7.74
N ARG A 253 -0.83 3.05 -8.37
CA ARG A 253 -1.03 3.17 -9.83
C ARG A 253 -0.93 4.61 -10.34
N VAL A 254 -1.45 5.58 -9.58
CA VAL A 254 -1.40 7.00 -9.99
C VAL A 254 0.05 7.50 -10.01
N ASN A 255 0.84 7.16 -8.99
CA ASN A 255 2.27 7.48 -8.95
C ASN A 255 3.06 6.78 -10.06
N ASN A 256 2.78 5.49 -10.31
CA ASN A 256 3.52 4.71 -11.30
C ASN A 256 3.26 5.15 -12.75
N THR A 257 2.07 5.64 -13.07
CA THR A 257 1.75 6.09 -14.44
C THR A 257 2.50 7.39 -14.79
N TYR A 258 2.56 8.34 -13.86
CA TYR A 258 3.36 9.55 -13.99
C TYR A 258 4.85 9.22 -14.14
N LEU A 259 5.38 8.36 -13.25
CA LEU A 259 6.78 7.94 -13.30
C LEU A 259 7.13 7.18 -14.58
N ALA A 260 6.24 6.31 -15.08
CA ALA A 260 6.44 5.60 -16.34
C ALA A 260 6.63 6.57 -17.52
N THR A 261 5.93 7.70 -17.53
CA THR A 261 6.11 8.72 -18.57
C THR A 261 7.50 9.35 -18.52
N PHE A 262 8.01 9.71 -17.34
CA PHE A 262 9.39 10.20 -17.24
C PHE A 262 10.43 9.13 -17.52
N GLN A 263 10.18 7.89 -17.12
CA GLN A 263 11.07 6.76 -17.41
C GLN A 263 11.16 6.49 -18.91
N THR A 264 10.05 6.57 -19.65
CA THR A 264 10.06 6.42 -21.11
C THR A 264 10.83 7.54 -21.79
N LEU A 265 10.68 8.80 -21.35
CA LEU A 265 11.49 9.93 -21.84
C LEU A 265 12.98 9.75 -21.51
N GLY A 266 13.29 9.32 -20.29
CA GLY A 266 14.66 9.01 -19.86
C GLY A 266 15.29 7.87 -20.66
N ALA A 267 14.53 6.80 -20.92
CA ALA A 267 14.96 5.68 -21.76
C ALA A 267 15.20 6.10 -23.21
N LEU A 268 14.36 6.97 -23.77
CA LEU A 268 14.57 7.55 -25.10
C LEU A 268 15.86 8.38 -25.13
N GLY A 269 16.09 9.21 -24.11
CA GLY A 269 17.33 9.98 -23.97
C GLY A 269 18.57 9.08 -23.89
N LEU A 270 18.48 7.98 -23.13
CA LEU A 270 19.56 6.99 -23.04
C LEU A 270 19.82 6.28 -24.36
N LEU A 271 18.77 5.91 -25.09
CA LEU A 271 18.89 5.34 -26.43
C LEU A 271 19.59 6.30 -27.38
N LEU A 272 19.14 7.55 -27.43
CA LEU A 272 19.73 8.58 -28.30
C LEU A 272 21.20 8.83 -27.93
N GLY A 273 21.52 8.88 -26.64
CA GLY A 273 22.89 9.00 -26.13
C GLY A 273 23.77 7.81 -26.52
N THR A 274 23.23 6.59 -26.45
CA THR A 274 23.97 5.36 -26.83
C THR A 274 24.27 5.33 -28.33
N PHE A 275 23.30 5.71 -29.18
CA PHE A 275 23.53 5.84 -30.62
C PHE A 275 24.52 6.95 -30.94
N GLY A 276 24.41 8.11 -30.28
CA GLY A 276 25.34 9.23 -30.44
C GLY A 276 26.77 8.85 -30.07
N LEU A 277 26.95 8.16 -28.96
CA LEU A 277 28.25 7.60 -28.56
C LEU A 277 28.79 6.65 -29.63
N GLY A 278 27.98 5.70 -30.10
CA GLY A 278 28.37 4.76 -31.15
C GLY A 278 28.79 5.46 -32.44
N ALA A 279 28.09 6.52 -32.85
CA ALA A 279 28.43 7.33 -34.01
C ALA A 279 29.77 8.06 -33.83
N VAL A 280 30.02 8.64 -32.65
CA VAL A 280 31.30 9.32 -32.34
C VAL A 280 32.46 8.32 -32.31
N LEU A 281 32.29 7.17 -31.67
CA LEU A 281 33.30 6.11 -31.61
C LEU A 281 33.62 5.57 -33.00
N LEU A 282 32.59 5.33 -33.82
CA LEU A 282 32.76 4.90 -35.20
C LEU A 282 33.52 5.97 -36.00
N ARG A 283 33.13 7.24 -35.89
CA ARG A 283 33.80 8.36 -36.57
C ARG A 283 35.28 8.44 -36.18
N ASN A 284 35.61 8.34 -34.89
CA ASN A 284 37.00 8.31 -34.41
C ASN A 284 37.83 7.19 -35.07
N VAL A 285 37.27 5.99 -35.17
CA VAL A 285 37.96 4.86 -35.81
C VAL A 285 38.11 5.07 -37.32
N LEU A 286 37.11 5.65 -37.99
CA LEU A 286 37.14 5.94 -39.42
C LEU A 286 38.22 6.98 -39.77
N GLU A 287 38.28 8.08 -39.02
CA GLU A 287 39.24 9.17 -39.26
C GLU A 287 40.69 8.72 -39.05
N ARG A 288 40.92 7.80 -38.11
CA ARG A 288 42.27 7.30 -37.78
C ARG A 288 42.68 6.04 -38.54
N ARG A 289 41.92 5.62 -39.55
CA ARG A 289 42.23 4.41 -40.36
C ARG A 289 43.63 4.43 -40.97
N ARG A 290 44.13 5.60 -41.40
CA ARG A 290 45.47 5.74 -42.00
C ARG A 290 46.58 5.47 -40.98
N GLU A 291 46.45 5.99 -39.77
CA GLU A 291 47.38 5.74 -38.66
C GLU A 291 47.41 4.24 -38.30
N LEU A 292 46.23 3.62 -38.18
CA LEU A 292 46.10 2.20 -37.85
C LEU A 292 46.68 1.31 -38.97
N ALA A 293 46.55 1.71 -40.23
CA ALA A 293 47.16 1.03 -41.37
C ALA A 293 48.70 1.13 -41.37
N LEU A 294 49.26 2.30 -41.04
CA LEU A 294 50.70 2.50 -40.88
C LEU A 294 51.28 1.62 -39.78
N LEU A 295 50.63 1.55 -38.62
CA LEU A 295 51.05 0.68 -37.52
C LEU A 295 51.10 -0.79 -37.94
N ARG A 296 50.10 -1.27 -38.68
CA ARG A 296 50.12 -2.65 -39.22
C ARG A 296 51.20 -2.86 -40.29
N ALA A 297 51.50 -1.86 -41.10
CA ALA A 297 52.56 -1.93 -42.11
C ALA A 297 53.96 -2.00 -41.48
N VAL A 298 54.15 -1.37 -40.32
CA VAL A 298 55.40 -1.41 -39.53
C VAL A 298 55.58 -2.76 -38.81
N GLY A 299 54.52 -3.58 -38.71
CA GLY A 299 54.57 -4.93 -38.15
C GLY A 299 53.77 -5.13 -36.86
N TYR A 300 52.95 -4.16 -36.43
CA TYR A 300 52.05 -4.36 -35.30
C TYR A 300 50.92 -5.34 -35.64
N ASP A 301 50.66 -6.26 -34.71
CA ASP A 301 49.59 -7.24 -34.87
C ASP A 301 48.20 -6.61 -34.75
N ALA A 302 47.21 -7.26 -35.38
CA ALA A 302 45.81 -6.86 -35.32
C ALA A 302 45.28 -6.72 -33.88
N ARG A 303 45.83 -7.53 -32.97
CA ARG A 303 45.46 -7.59 -31.56
C ARG A 303 45.97 -6.39 -30.79
N ASP A 304 47.19 -5.93 -31.08
CA ASP A 304 47.79 -4.79 -30.39
C ASP A 304 47.13 -3.48 -30.82
N VAL A 305 46.84 -3.36 -32.11
CA VAL A 305 46.06 -2.24 -32.65
C VAL A 305 44.64 -2.23 -32.08
N SER A 306 43.97 -3.38 -32.01
CA SER A 306 42.64 -3.50 -31.40
C SER A 306 42.65 -3.14 -29.90
N ARG A 307 43.65 -3.60 -29.13
CA ARG A 307 43.82 -3.26 -27.71
C ARG A 307 44.02 -1.76 -27.50
N LEU A 308 44.85 -1.11 -28.32
CA LEU A 308 45.08 0.33 -28.25
C LEU A 308 43.75 1.11 -28.41
N VAL A 309 42.98 0.80 -29.45
CA VAL A 309 41.70 1.45 -29.72
C VAL A 309 40.68 1.16 -28.60
N LEU A 310 40.62 -0.07 -28.10
CA LEU A 310 39.72 -0.43 -27.00
C LEU A 310 40.04 0.32 -25.70
N VAL A 311 41.33 0.47 -25.36
CA VAL A 311 41.75 1.21 -24.17
C VAL A 311 41.39 2.69 -24.30
N GLU A 312 41.65 3.30 -25.46
CA GLU A 312 41.34 4.72 -25.70
C GLU A 312 39.83 4.99 -25.63
N ASN A 313 39.04 4.18 -26.34
CA ASN A 313 37.58 4.28 -26.30
C ASN A 313 37.03 3.96 -24.90
N GLY A 314 37.67 3.02 -24.18
CA GLY A 314 37.35 2.70 -22.80
C GLY A 314 37.57 3.91 -21.88
N LEU A 315 38.69 4.61 -22.00
CA LEU A 315 38.97 5.82 -21.22
C LEU A 315 37.93 6.92 -21.47
N LEU A 316 37.55 7.14 -22.73
CA LEU A 316 36.49 8.09 -23.07
C LEU A 316 35.13 7.68 -22.50
N LEU A 317 34.78 6.39 -22.60
CA LEU A 317 33.53 5.84 -22.09
C LEU A 317 33.44 5.97 -20.56
N PHE A 318 34.43 5.49 -19.83
CA PHE A 318 34.43 5.52 -18.37
C PHE A 318 34.57 6.94 -17.84
N GLY A 319 35.36 7.80 -18.50
CA GLY A 319 35.44 9.23 -18.16
C GLY A 319 34.10 9.94 -18.33
N GLY A 320 33.41 9.70 -19.45
CA GLY A 320 32.07 10.23 -19.69
C GLY A 320 31.03 9.70 -18.71
N LEU A 321 31.07 8.40 -18.39
CA LEU A 321 30.18 7.77 -17.42
C LEU A 321 30.39 8.34 -16.01
N ALA A 322 31.65 8.52 -15.59
CA ALA A 322 31.98 9.13 -14.31
C ALA A 322 31.49 10.58 -14.23
N ALA A 323 31.80 11.40 -15.23
CA ALA A 323 31.35 12.79 -15.29
C ALA A 323 29.81 12.89 -15.28
N GLY A 324 29.13 12.07 -16.08
CA GLY A 324 27.66 12.02 -16.12
C GLY A 324 27.05 11.59 -14.79
N THR A 325 27.64 10.58 -14.12
CA THR A 325 27.19 10.12 -12.81
C THR A 325 27.35 11.23 -11.76
N VAL A 326 28.48 11.94 -11.75
CA VAL A 326 28.70 13.07 -10.83
C VAL A 326 27.67 14.18 -11.07
N CYS A 327 27.44 14.57 -12.33
CA CYS A 327 26.42 15.58 -12.66
C CYS A 327 25.01 15.16 -12.21
N ALA A 328 24.64 13.88 -12.41
CA ALA A 328 23.35 13.36 -11.99
C ALA A 328 23.19 13.36 -10.45
N LEU A 329 24.23 12.96 -9.72
CA LEU A 329 24.23 12.99 -8.26
C LEU A 329 24.09 14.42 -7.72
N VAL A 330 24.80 15.38 -8.29
CA VAL A 330 24.69 16.80 -7.90
C VAL A 330 23.28 17.33 -8.15
N ALA A 331 22.67 16.99 -9.30
CA ALA A 331 21.31 17.43 -9.63
C ALA A 331 20.25 16.87 -8.68
N ILE A 332 20.42 15.63 -8.21
CA ILE A 332 19.44 14.93 -7.35
C ILE A 332 19.68 15.20 -5.85
N ALA A 333 20.88 15.65 -5.46
CA ALA A 333 21.28 15.82 -4.06
C ALA A 333 20.25 16.58 -3.17
N PRO A 334 19.63 17.70 -3.60
CA PRO A 334 18.67 18.42 -2.76
C PRO A 334 17.40 17.62 -2.49
N ALA A 335 16.86 16.96 -3.53
CA ALA A 335 15.69 16.12 -3.41
C ALA A 335 15.96 14.85 -2.59
N TRP A 336 17.19 14.35 -2.64
CA TRP A 336 17.64 13.20 -1.87
C TRP A 336 17.75 13.51 -0.36
N LEU A 337 18.33 14.65 0.01
CA LEU A 337 18.41 15.10 1.41
C LEU A 337 17.01 15.23 2.03
N ALA A 338 16.05 15.75 1.27
CA ALA A 338 14.69 15.95 1.74
C ALA A 338 13.90 14.64 1.94
N ARG A 339 14.28 13.55 1.25
CA ARG A 339 13.55 12.27 1.24
C ARG A 339 14.17 11.16 2.09
N GLY A 340 15.11 11.50 2.99
CA GLY A 340 15.65 10.53 3.95
C GLY A 340 16.71 9.57 3.41
N GLY A 341 17.36 9.90 2.30
CA GLY A 341 18.68 9.32 2.01
C GLY A 341 18.73 7.97 1.28
N GLN A 342 17.60 7.40 0.86
CA GLN A 342 17.57 6.06 0.27
C GLN A 342 17.99 6.08 -1.22
N PHE A 343 19.04 5.32 -1.59
CA PHE A 343 19.48 5.16 -2.98
C PHE A 343 19.09 3.78 -3.52
N PRO A 344 18.44 3.67 -4.69
CA PRO A 344 18.25 2.39 -5.36
C PRO A 344 19.55 1.98 -6.07
N VAL A 345 20.54 1.57 -5.29
CA VAL A 345 21.91 1.27 -5.76
C VAL A 345 21.91 0.17 -6.83
N VAL A 346 20.99 -0.79 -6.70
CA VAL A 346 20.87 -1.93 -7.63
C VAL A 346 20.43 -1.47 -9.03
N SER A 347 19.39 -0.64 -9.13
CA SER A 347 18.89 -0.19 -10.43
C SER A 347 19.86 0.78 -11.10
N LEU A 348 20.47 1.68 -10.33
CA LEU A 348 21.49 2.60 -10.83
C LEU A 348 22.74 1.85 -11.31
N GLY A 349 23.23 0.89 -10.52
CA GLY A 349 24.34 0.03 -10.91
C GLY A 349 24.03 -0.77 -12.18
N GLY A 350 22.81 -1.32 -12.28
CA GLY A 350 22.34 -2.02 -13.48
C GLY A 350 22.32 -1.13 -14.72
N LEU A 351 21.83 0.10 -14.61
CA LEU A 351 21.79 1.06 -15.72
C LEU A 351 23.20 1.49 -16.17
N LEU A 352 24.09 1.81 -15.23
CA LEU A 352 25.47 2.16 -15.55
C LEU A 352 26.21 0.99 -16.23
N LEU A 353 25.98 -0.23 -15.75
CA LEU A 353 26.56 -1.43 -16.36
C LEU A 353 26.00 -1.69 -17.76
N ALA A 354 24.71 -1.47 -17.99
CA ALA A 354 24.09 -1.59 -19.31
C ALA A 354 24.66 -0.57 -20.30
N VAL A 355 24.84 0.69 -19.90
CA VAL A 355 25.47 1.73 -20.72
C VAL A 355 26.93 1.40 -21.03
N ALA A 356 27.69 0.96 -20.03
CA ALA A 356 29.08 0.55 -20.22
C ALA A 356 29.18 -0.64 -21.18
N ALA A 357 28.33 -1.66 -21.01
CA ALA A 357 28.28 -2.82 -21.90
C ALA A 357 27.91 -2.41 -23.34
N ALA A 358 26.89 -1.59 -23.53
CA ALA A 358 26.48 -1.10 -24.85
C ALA A 358 27.59 -0.30 -25.55
N GLY A 359 28.27 0.59 -24.82
CA GLY A 359 29.42 1.35 -25.32
C GLY A 359 30.60 0.47 -25.72
N LEU A 360 30.95 -0.52 -24.88
CA LEU A 360 32.02 -1.48 -25.17
C LEU A 360 31.69 -2.38 -26.36
N ILE A 361 30.45 -2.86 -26.47
CA ILE A 361 29.99 -3.67 -27.61
C ILE A 361 30.05 -2.85 -28.91
N SER A 362 29.59 -1.59 -28.88
CA SER A 362 29.67 -0.69 -30.03
C SER A 362 31.10 -0.42 -30.46
N SER A 363 31.99 -0.13 -29.49
CA SER A 363 33.42 0.07 -29.71
C SER A 363 34.10 -1.17 -30.31
N LEU A 364 33.79 -2.36 -29.78
CA LEU A 364 34.31 -3.62 -30.30
C LEU A 364 33.83 -3.87 -31.73
N ALA A 365 32.54 -3.66 -32.00
CA ALA A 365 31.98 -3.81 -33.34
C ALA A 365 32.66 -2.87 -34.35
N ALA A 366 32.82 -1.58 -34.00
CA ALA A 366 33.51 -0.59 -34.84
C ALA A 366 34.97 -0.99 -35.10
N THR A 367 35.68 -1.45 -34.07
CA THR A 367 37.07 -1.89 -34.16
C THR A 367 37.22 -3.12 -35.05
N VAL A 368 36.35 -4.13 -34.89
CA VAL A 368 36.34 -5.35 -35.73
C VAL A 368 36.08 -5.00 -37.19
N VAL A 369 35.11 -4.12 -37.46
CA VAL A 369 34.80 -3.65 -38.83
C VAL A 369 36.00 -2.94 -39.45
N ALA A 370 36.68 -2.07 -38.70
CA ALA A 370 37.84 -1.34 -39.19
C ALA A 370 39.06 -2.25 -39.44
N VAL A 371 39.31 -3.23 -38.57
CA VAL A 371 40.45 -4.15 -38.66
C VAL A 371 40.27 -5.21 -39.75
N ARG A 372 39.03 -5.62 -40.04
CA ARG A 372 38.69 -6.59 -41.11
C ARG A 372 38.53 -5.96 -42.50
N SER A 373 38.30 -4.65 -42.56
CA SER A 373 38.29 -3.94 -43.84
C SER A 373 39.70 -4.01 -44.46
N PRO A 374 39.84 -4.20 -45.79
CA PRO A 374 41.14 -4.29 -46.44
C PRO A 374 41.88 -2.94 -46.37
N LEU A 375 42.63 -2.72 -45.29
CA LEU A 375 43.37 -1.49 -45.01
C LEU A 375 44.40 -1.16 -46.10
N LEU A 376 44.91 -2.17 -46.81
CA LEU A 376 45.82 -1.99 -47.95
C LEU A 376 45.16 -1.32 -49.16
N ALA A 377 43.84 -1.45 -49.34
CA ALA A 377 43.13 -0.72 -50.39
C ALA A 377 43.01 0.78 -50.06
N ALA A 378 42.98 1.14 -48.77
CA ALA A 378 42.90 2.52 -48.32
C ALA A 378 44.22 3.30 -48.50
N LEU A 379 45.36 2.60 -48.64
CA LEU A 379 46.66 3.19 -49.01
C LEU A 379 46.80 3.37 -50.53
N ARG A 380 45.89 2.80 -51.32
CA ARG A 380 45.97 2.73 -52.80
C ARG A 380 44.93 3.61 -53.51
N SER A 381 44.03 4.24 -52.75
CA SER A 381 42.91 5.06 -53.25
C SER A 381 43.21 6.57 -53.30
N GLU A 382 44.47 6.95 -53.10
CA GLU A 382 45.12 8.20 -53.53
C GLU A 382 46.48 7.82 -54.10
#